data_AF-A0A0J0V9P7-F1
#
_entry.id   AF-A0A0J0V9P7-F1
#
_cell.length_a   1.000
_cell.length_b   1.000
_cell.length_c   1.000
_cell.angle_alpha   90.00
_cell.angle_beta   90.00
_cell.angle_gamma   90.00
#
_symmetry.space_group_name_H-M   'P 1'
#
loop_
_entity.id
_entity.type
_entity.pdbx_description
1 polymer ?
#
loop_
_entity_poly.entity_id
_entity_poly.type
_entity_poly.pdbx_seq_one_letter_code
_entity_poly.pdbx_strand_id
1 'polypeptide(L)'
;MKKYFQFDELGTNYRTEIIAGLTTFLSMAYILFVNPFTLSLGAVKDFPDELRIDQGAVFVATALAAAYGSILMGVLARYPIALAPGMGLNAFFAFTV
;
A
#
# COMPACT_ATOMS: atom_id res chain seq x y z
N MET A 1 23.74 -9.05 -0.89
CA MET A 1 22.61 -8.45 -1.67
C MET A 1 22.77 -8.65 -3.18
N LYS A 2 23.81 -8.13 -3.86
CA LYS A 2 23.98 -8.31 -5.32
C LYS A 2 23.86 -9.76 -5.84
N LYS A 3 24.51 -10.73 -5.19
CA LYS A 3 24.42 -12.16 -5.55
C LYS A 3 23.06 -12.79 -5.17
N TYR A 4 22.40 -12.26 -4.12
CA TYR A 4 21.09 -12.73 -3.65
C TYR A 4 19.93 -12.13 -4.46
N PHE A 5 20.11 -11.01 -5.13
CA PHE A 5 19.12 -10.44 -6.05
C PHE A 5 19.55 -10.52 -7.50
N GLN A 6 20.64 -11.24 -7.79
CA GLN A 6 21.14 -11.48 -9.16
C GLN A 6 21.33 -10.18 -9.98
N PHE A 7 21.84 -9.12 -9.35
CA PHE A 7 21.97 -7.81 -9.99
C PHE A 7 22.79 -7.85 -11.29
N ASP A 8 23.83 -8.69 -11.34
CA ASP A 8 24.68 -8.84 -12.51
C ASP A 8 23.99 -9.61 -13.65
N GLU A 9 23.08 -10.55 -13.35
CA GLU A 9 22.29 -11.27 -14.37
C GLU A 9 21.11 -10.41 -14.87
N LEU A 10 20.54 -9.60 -14.00
CA LEU A 10 19.43 -8.68 -14.30
C LEU A 10 19.91 -7.33 -14.85
N GLY A 11 21.23 -7.10 -14.95
CA GLY A 11 21.81 -5.85 -15.47
C GLY A 11 21.42 -4.60 -14.67
N THR A 12 21.11 -4.75 -13.38
CA THR A 12 20.56 -3.70 -12.51
C THR A 12 21.58 -3.24 -11.46
N ASN A 13 21.35 -2.06 -10.90
CA ASN A 13 22.18 -1.47 -9.85
C ASN A 13 21.30 -0.86 -8.75
N TYR A 14 21.90 -0.59 -7.58
CA TYR A 14 21.17 -0.07 -6.43
C TYR A 14 20.39 1.22 -6.72
N ARG A 15 20.91 2.10 -7.59
CA ARG A 15 20.23 3.35 -7.96
C ARG A 15 18.97 3.06 -8.77
N THR A 16 19.06 2.15 -9.75
CA THR A 16 17.93 1.71 -10.57
C THR A 16 16.84 1.07 -9.71
N GLU A 17 17.20 0.15 -8.81
CA GLU A 17 16.24 -0.52 -7.93
C GLU A 17 15.54 0.44 -6.97
N ILE A 18 16.27 1.40 -6.38
CA ILE A 18 15.67 2.39 -5.48
C ILE A 18 14.69 3.30 -6.25
N ILE A 19 15.06 3.77 -7.45
CA ILE A 19 14.19 4.60 -8.28
C ILE A 19 12.97 3.81 -8.76
N ALA A 20 13.15 2.55 -9.16
CA ALA A 20 12.06 1.67 -9.55
C ALA A 20 11.08 1.45 -8.40
N GLY A 21 11.59 1.09 -7.21
CA GLY A 21 10.77 0.90 -6.01
C GLY A 21 10.02 2.18 -5.60
N LEU A 22 10.68 3.34 -5.66
CA LEU A 22 10.04 4.63 -5.40
C LEU A 22 8.95 4.94 -6.43
N THR A 23 9.21 4.67 -7.71
CA THR A 23 8.24 4.90 -8.80
C THR A 23 6.99 4.03 -8.59
N THR A 24 7.18 2.74 -8.29
CA THR A 24 6.09 1.81 -7.99
C THR A 24 5.31 2.24 -6.75
N PHE A 25 5.99 2.68 -5.69
CA PHE A 25 5.34 3.22 -4.49
C PHE A 25 4.47 4.44 -4.83
N LEU A 26 5.03 5.42 -5.56
CA LEU A 26 4.31 6.63 -5.96
C LEU A 26 3.09 6.32 -6.83
N SER A 27 3.17 5.32 -7.72
CA SER A 27 2.02 4.87 -8.52
C SER A 27 0.84 4.37 -7.67
N MET A 28 1.09 3.83 -6.47
CA MET A 28 0.03 3.35 -5.56
C MET A 28 -0.24 4.31 -4.40
N ALA A 29 0.48 5.43 -4.31
CA ALA A 29 0.35 6.37 -3.20
C ALA A 29 -1.07 6.95 -3.05
N TYR A 30 -1.87 6.93 -4.13
CA TYR A 30 -3.28 7.33 -4.08
C TYR A 30 -4.09 6.51 -3.04
N ILE A 31 -3.73 5.24 -2.80
CA ILE A 31 -4.42 4.36 -1.85
C ILE A 31 -4.31 4.90 -0.42
N LEU A 32 -3.23 5.61 -0.10
CA LEU A 32 -3.06 6.25 1.21
C LEU A 32 -4.11 7.33 1.46
N PHE A 33 -4.66 7.97 0.43
CA PHE A 33 -5.72 8.96 0.57
C PHE A 33 -7.11 8.36 0.41
N VAL A 34 -7.28 7.47 -0.57
CA VAL A 34 -8.59 6.91 -0.88
C VAL A 34 -9.03 5.90 0.18
N ASN A 35 -8.12 5.10 0.74
CA ASN A 35 -8.48 4.07 1.71
C ASN A 35 -9.05 4.64 3.02
N PRO A 36 -8.42 5.64 3.68
CA PRO A 36 -9.01 6.30 4.84
C PRO A 36 -10.32 7.00 4.52
N PHE A 37 -10.43 7.63 3.35
CA PHE A 37 -11.66 8.29 2.92
C PHE A 37 -12.83 7.30 2.77
N THR A 38 -12.58 6.12 2.21
CA THR A 38 -13.59 5.05 2.07
C THR A 38 -13.95 4.42 3.41
N LEU A 39 -12.97 4.03 4.23
CA LEU A 39 -13.22 3.32 5.50
C LEU A 39 -13.77 4.22 6.61
N SER A 40 -13.43 5.51 6.62
CA SER A 40 -14.00 6.46 7.60
C SER A 40 -15.45 6.85 7.30
N LEU A 41 -16.05 6.24 6.26
CA LEU A 41 -17.38 6.60 5.76
C LEU A 41 -17.48 8.11 5.47
N GLY A 42 -16.39 8.72 4.99
CA GLY A 42 -16.34 10.16 4.71
C GLY A 42 -17.36 10.61 3.66
N ALA A 43 -17.90 9.67 2.86
CA ALA A 43 -18.98 9.91 1.91
C ALA A 43 -20.39 9.92 2.53
N VAL A 44 -20.56 9.44 3.77
CA VAL A 44 -21.87 9.36 4.46
C VAL A 44 -22.08 10.61 5.30
N LYS A 45 -23.04 11.45 4.89
CA LYS A 45 -23.22 12.83 5.39
C LYS A 45 -23.81 12.92 6.81
N ASP A 46 -24.37 11.83 7.33
CA ASP A 46 -25.08 11.78 8.63
C ASP A 46 -24.52 10.72 9.60
N PHE A 47 -23.27 10.27 9.41
CA PHE A 47 -22.64 9.33 10.35
C PHE A 47 -22.04 10.08 11.55
N PRO A 48 -22.30 9.67 12.81
CA PRO A 48 -21.74 10.31 13.98
C PRO A 48 -20.22 10.29 13.94
N ASP A 49 -19.57 11.45 14.12
CA ASP A 49 -18.11 11.59 14.10
C ASP A 49 -17.41 10.70 15.14
N GLU A 50 -18.11 10.38 16.23
CA GLU A 50 -17.63 9.51 17.32
C GLU A 50 -17.51 8.04 16.91
N LEU A 51 -18.29 7.61 15.90
CA LEU A 51 -18.25 6.25 15.34
C LEU A 51 -17.40 6.17 14.06
N ARG A 52 -16.88 7.30 13.56
CA ARG A 52 -16.01 7.30 12.39
C ARG A 52 -14.64 6.74 12.76
N ILE A 53 -14.11 5.87 11.91
CA ILE A 53 -12.74 5.39 12.06
C ILE A 53 -11.80 6.56 11.78
N ASP A 54 -10.86 6.81 12.70
CA ASP A 54 -9.87 7.86 12.57
C ASP A 54 -9.07 7.71 11.26
N GLN A 55 -9.13 8.75 10.41
CA GLN A 55 -8.50 8.72 9.09
C GLN A 55 -6.96 8.62 9.18
N GLY A 56 -6.36 9.23 10.21
CA GLY A 56 -4.92 9.16 10.44
C GLY A 56 -4.49 7.75 10.85
N ALA A 57 -5.25 7.09 11.72
CA ALA A 57 -5.00 5.71 12.13
C ALA A 57 -5.11 4.75 10.94
N VAL A 58 -6.14 4.89 10.09
CA VAL A 58 -6.29 4.06 8.88
C VAL A 58 -5.18 4.34 7.86
N PHE A 59 -4.77 5.60 7.71
CA PHE A 59 -3.65 5.99 6.86
C PHE A 59 -2.37 5.26 7.30
N VAL A 60 -2.02 5.37 8.58
CA VAL A 60 -0.80 4.78 9.14
C VAL A 60 -0.87 3.25 9.07
N ALA A 61 -2.01 2.65 9.42
CA ALA A 61 -2.21 1.21 9.32
C ALA A 61 -2.06 0.70 7.88
N THR A 62 -2.65 1.40 6.91
CA THR A 62 -2.54 1.08 5.48
C THR A 62 -1.10 1.19 5.00
N ALA A 63 -0.42 2.28 5.33
CA ALA A 63 0.97 2.51 4.96
C ALA A 63 1.89 1.44 5.54
N LEU A 64 1.74 1.11 6.82
CA LEU A 64 2.54 0.08 7.49
C LEU A 64 2.28 -1.31 6.92
N ALA A 65 1.01 -1.68 6.70
CA ALA A 65 0.66 -2.98 6.14
C ALA A 65 1.17 -3.14 4.70
N ALA A 66 1.01 -2.12 3.86
CA ALA A 66 1.49 -2.12 2.48
C ALA A 66 3.03 -2.14 2.42
N ALA A 67 3.70 -1.37 3.26
CA ALA A 67 5.16 -1.37 3.36
C ALA A 67 5.68 -2.74 3.81
N TYR A 68 5.10 -3.31 4.86
CA TYR A 68 5.48 -4.62 5.37
C TYR A 68 5.25 -5.73 4.32
N GLY A 69 4.07 -5.75 3.69
CA GLY A 69 3.75 -6.72 2.63
C GLY A 69 4.67 -6.59 1.41
N SER A 70 4.98 -5.37 0.99
CA SER A 70 5.89 -5.12 -0.14
C SER A 70 7.34 -5.51 0.19
N ILE A 71 7.79 -5.28 1.43
CA ILE A 71 9.11 -5.72 1.89
C ILE A 71 9.20 -7.24 1.91
N LEU A 72 8.18 -7.93 2.43
CA LEU A 72 8.16 -9.40 2.45
C LEU A 72 8.18 -9.99 1.03
N MET A 73 7.40 -9.43 0.10
CA MET A 73 7.43 -9.85 -1.31
C MET A 73 8.80 -9.62 -1.96
N GLY A 74 9.42 -8.47 -1.68
CA GLY A 74 10.75 -8.16 -2.19
C GLY A 74 11.82 -9.10 -1.63
N VAL A 75 11.87 -9.29 -0.31
CA VAL A 75 12.97 -9.99 0.37
C VAL A 75 12.83 -11.51 0.34
N LEU A 76 11.62 -12.03 0.56
CA LEU A 76 11.37 -13.48 0.64
C LEU A 76 10.98 -14.07 -0.71
N ALA A 77 10.05 -13.44 -1.44
CA ALA A 77 9.57 -13.97 -2.70
C ALA A 77 10.45 -13.59 -3.91
N ARG A 78 11.40 -12.65 -3.75
CA ARG A 78 12.27 -12.12 -4.81
C ARG A 78 11.46 -11.64 -6.03
N TYR A 79 10.25 -11.14 -5.77
CA TYR A 79 9.30 -10.78 -6.81
C TYR A 79 8.99 -9.27 -6.74
N PRO A 80 9.22 -8.49 -7.81
CA PRO A 80 9.06 -7.04 -7.81
C PRO A 80 7.59 -6.64 -7.97
N ILE A 81 6.71 -7.21 -7.16
CA ILE A 81 5.29 -6.81 -7.07
C ILE A 81 5.07 -6.14 -5.73
N ALA A 82 4.60 -4.91 -5.77
CA ALA A 82 4.17 -4.20 -4.59
C ALA A 82 2.75 -4.63 -4.21
N LEU A 83 2.52 -4.82 -2.91
CA LEU A 83 1.25 -5.24 -2.37
C LEU A 83 0.55 -4.03 -1.73
N ALA A 84 -0.72 -3.84 -2.11
CA ALA A 84 -1.57 -2.79 -1.58
C ALA A 84 -2.99 -3.33 -1.35
N PRO A 85 -3.81 -2.66 -0.50
CA PRO A 85 -5.16 -3.13 -0.23
C PRO A 85 -6.04 -3.18 -1.49
N GLY A 86 -6.83 -4.24 -1.60
CA GLY A 86 -7.80 -4.41 -2.67
C GLY A 86 -8.98 -3.45 -2.51
N MET A 87 -8.98 -2.36 -3.28
CA MET A 87 -9.98 -1.29 -3.19
C MET A 87 -11.44 -1.78 -3.29
N GLY A 88 -11.71 -2.84 -4.06
CA GLY A 88 -13.06 -3.41 -4.20
C GLY A 88 -13.60 -4.06 -2.92
N LEU A 89 -12.74 -4.73 -2.14
CA LEU A 89 -13.13 -5.34 -0.85
C LEU A 89 -13.39 -4.26 0.20
N ASN A 90 -12.61 -3.18 0.19
CA ASN A 90 -12.79 -2.05 1.10
C ASN A 90 -14.11 -1.32 0.85
N ALA A 91 -14.50 -1.17 -0.43
CA ALA A 91 -15.80 -0.60 -0.78
C ALA A 91 -16.97 -1.51 -0.36
N PHE A 92 -16.85 -2.83 -0.52
CA PHE A 92 -17.88 -3.77 -0.05
C PHE A 92 -18.07 -3.69 1.47
N PHE A 93 -16.98 -3.70 2.24
CA PHE A 93 -17.02 -3.60 3.70
C PHE A 93 -17.60 -2.26 4.17
N ALA A 94 -17.33 -1.15 3.47
CA ALA A 94 -17.80 0.17 3.88
C ALA A 94 -19.27 0.44 3.52
N PHE A 95 -19.80 -0.14 2.44
CA PHE A 95 -21.11 0.24 1.92
C PHE A 95 -22.16 -0.87 1.90
N THR A 96 -21.77 -2.14 2.07
CA THR A 96 -22.69 -3.29 1.97
C THR A 96 -22.91 -4.01 3.29
N VAL A 97 -21.94 -3.93 4.21
CA VAL A 97 -22.00 -4.45 5.59
C VAL A 97 -21.96 -3.27 6.56
#